data_AF-A0A0A1W738-F1
#
_entry.id   AF-A0A0A1W738-F1
#
_cell.length_a   1.000
_cell.length_b   1.000
_cell.length_c   1.000
_cell.angle_alpha   90.00
_cell.angle_beta   90.00
_cell.angle_gamma   90.00
#
_symmetry.space_group_name_H-M   'P 1'
#
loop_
_entity.id
_entity.type
_entity.pdbx_description
1 polymer ?
#
loop_
_entity_poly.entity_id
_entity_poly.type
_entity_poly.pdbx_seq_one_letter_code
_entity_poly.pdbx_strand_id
1 'polypeptide(L)'
;MRMTGLMLSGVAALALTACNAGQHPPTVPSGVVVKAGAAVERAEQHYAEVAAVADRVLPYLPARQAERLRTFQAMIEGALYAARTATTIAGQLAAVREAQAATAQLDAANAALSLHPPDPG
;
A
#
# COMPACT_ATOMS: atom_id res chain seq x y z
N MET A 1 -14.00 -3.21 27.48
CA MET A 1 -13.67 -2.13 26.51
C MET A 1 -13.36 -2.77 25.16
N ARG A 2 -14.20 -2.52 24.17
CA ARG A 2 -14.17 -3.10 22.81
C ARG A 2 -13.48 -2.09 21.88
N MET A 3 -12.24 -2.34 21.45
CA MET A 3 -11.52 -1.44 20.53
C MET A 3 -10.50 -2.14 19.61
N THR A 4 -10.62 -3.44 19.35
CA THR A 4 -9.69 -4.19 18.47
C THR A 4 -10.26 -4.58 17.10
N GLY A 5 -11.52 -4.23 16.81
CA GLY A 5 -12.21 -4.68 15.59
C GLY A 5 -12.09 -3.80 14.34
N LEU A 6 -11.41 -2.65 14.40
CA LEU A 6 -11.46 -1.63 13.34
C LEU A 6 -10.24 -1.59 12.40
N MET A 7 -9.15 -2.28 12.71
CA MET A 7 -7.92 -2.20 11.90
C MET A 7 -7.94 -3.13 10.67
N LEU A 8 -8.69 -4.23 10.70
CA LEU A 8 -8.74 -5.19 9.59
C LEU A 8 -9.62 -4.70 8.41
N SER A 9 -10.61 -3.82 8.66
CA SER A 9 -11.51 -3.35 7.61
C SER A 9 -10.88 -2.30 6.69
N GLY A 10 -9.88 -1.55 7.18
CA GLY A 10 -9.22 -0.49 6.40
C GLY A 10 -8.37 -1.05 5.25
N VAL A 11 -7.68 -2.18 5.47
CA VAL A 11 -6.83 -2.82 4.46
C VAL A 11 -7.67 -3.49 3.37
N ALA A 12 -8.74 -4.18 3.76
CA ALA A 12 -9.68 -4.79 2.81
C ALA A 12 -10.38 -3.73 1.94
N ALA A 13 -10.76 -2.59 2.52
CA ALA A 13 -11.36 -1.48 1.78
C ALA A 13 -10.39 -0.87 0.75
N LEU A 14 -9.09 -0.75 1.09
CA LEU A 14 -8.07 -0.25 0.16
C LEU A 14 -7.80 -1.23 -0.99
N ALA A 15 -7.74 -2.53 -0.71
CA ALA A 15 -7.58 -3.56 -1.74
C ALA A 15 -8.79 -3.62 -2.69
N LEU A 16 -10.01 -3.53 -2.15
CA LEU A 16 -11.25 -3.47 -2.96
C LEU A 16 -11.36 -2.18 -3.78
N THR A 17 -10.90 -1.04 -3.24
CA THR A 17 -10.89 0.24 -3.97
C THR A 17 -9.85 0.24 -5.10
N ALA A 18 -8.72 -0.45 -4.92
CA ALA A 18 -7.73 -0.66 -5.98
C ALA A 18 -8.25 -1.59 -7.10
N CYS A 19 -9.05 -2.61 -6.76
CA CYS A 19 -9.66 -3.51 -7.74
C CYS A 19 -10.84 -2.88 -8.50
N ASN A 20 -11.54 -1.90 -7.92
CA ASN A 20 -12.67 -1.22 -8.59
C ASN A 20 -12.23 0.01 -9.42
N ALA A 21 -10.93 0.30 -9.51
CA ALA A 21 -10.35 1.44 -10.22
C ALA A 21 -10.34 1.30 -11.76
N GLY A 22 -11.20 0.45 -12.33
CA GLY A 22 -11.40 0.34 -13.78
C GLY A 22 -12.16 1.51 -14.42
N GLN A 23 -12.65 2.48 -13.64
CA GLN A 23 -13.57 3.53 -14.13
C GLN A 23 -13.09 4.98 -13.95
N HIS A 24 -11.95 5.23 -13.32
CA HIS A 24 -11.35 6.57 -13.24
C HIS A 24 -9.90 6.45 -12.77
N PRO A 25 -8.92 7.21 -13.29
CA PRO A 25 -7.56 7.16 -12.75
C PRO A 25 -7.60 7.69 -11.31
N PRO A 26 -7.38 6.85 -10.27
CA PRO A 26 -7.32 7.38 -8.94
C PRO A 26 -5.97 8.09 -8.83
N THR A 27 -5.99 9.41 -8.72
CA THR A 27 -4.89 10.17 -8.12
C THR A 27 -4.82 9.74 -6.66
N VAL A 28 -4.19 8.60 -6.38
CA VAL A 28 -3.90 8.20 -5.01
C VAL A 28 -2.99 9.27 -4.42
N PRO A 29 -3.45 10.07 -3.44
CA PRO A 29 -2.61 11.11 -2.87
C PRO A 29 -1.40 10.44 -2.22
N SER A 30 -0.21 11.01 -2.38
CA SER A 30 1.03 10.50 -1.77
C SER A 30 0.88 10.24 -0.26
N GLY A 31 0.12 11.09 0.45
CA GLY A 31 -0.21 10.90 1.87
C GLY A 31 -1.06 9.66 2.19
N VAL A 32 -1.83 9.12 1.23
CA VAL A 32 -2.57 7.86 1.40
C VAL A 32 -1.65 6.66 1.26
N VAL A 33 -0.67 6.72 0.34
CA VAL A 33 0.34 5.66 0.17
C VAL A 33 1.20 5.53 1.43
N VAL A 34 1.65 6.64 2.01
CA VAL A 34 2.42 6.65 3.26
C VAL A 34 1.62 6.05 4.42
N LYS A 35 0.35 6.45 4.57
CA LYS A 35 -0.53 5.90 5.61
C LYS A 35 -0.79 4.41 5.42
N ALA A 36 -0.96 3.96 4.17
CA ALA A 36 -1.14 2.56 3.85
C ALA A 36 0.12 1.73 4.16
N GLY A 37 1.32 2.23 3.81
CA GLY A 37 2.59 1.60 4.17
C GLY A 37 2.75 1.42 5.68
N ALA A 38 2.53 2.48 6.46
CA ALA A 38 2.57 2.42 7.92
C ALA A 38 1.49 1.50 8.54
N ALA A 39 0.37 1.29 7.85
CA ALA A 39 -0.65 0.33 8.28
C ALA A 39 -0.20 -1.12 8.00
N VAL A 40 0.44 -1.37 6.86
CA VAL A 40 1.01 -2.69 6.52
C VAL A 40 2.13 -3.05 7.49
N GLU A 41 3.06 -2.13 7.79
CA GLU A 41 4.14 -2.37 8.75
C GLU A 41 3.61 -2.76 10.14
N ARG A 42 2.59 -2.04 10.63
CA ARG A 42 1.94 -2.37 11.91
C ARG A 42 1.23 -3.72 11.87
N ALA A 43 0.62 -4.07 10.74
CA ALA A 43 -0.02 -5.38 10.56
C ALA A 43 1.02 -6.51 10.54
N GLU A 44 2.17 -6.33 9.88
CA GLU A 44 3.30 -7.28 9.90
C GLU A 44 3.82 -7.47 11.33
N GLN A 45 3.99 -6.37 12.08
CA GLN A 45 4.50 -6.41 13.45
C GLN A 45 3.54 -7.16 14.41
N HIS A 46 2.24 -6.86 14.33
CA HIS A 46 1.23 -7.60 15.10
C HIS A 46 1.12 -9.06 14.68
N TYR A 47 1.23 -9.36 13.38
CA TYR A 47 1.23 -10.74 12.92
C TYR A 47 2.44 -11.50 13.48
N ALA A 48 3.63 -10.90 13.51
CA ALA A 48 4.82 -11.53 14.09
C ALA A 48 4.63 -11.90 15.58
N GLU A 49 4.00 -11.02 16.36
CA GLU A 49 3.66 -11.29 17.76
C GLU A 49 2.72 -12.50 17.89
N VAL A 50 1.67 -12.55 17.06
CA VAL A 50 0.68 -13.63 17.07
C VAL A 50 1.29 -14.94 16.56
N ALA A 51 2.09 -14.90 15.50
CA ALA A 51 2.78 -16.06 14.94
C ALA A 51 3.72 -16.69 15.98
N ALA A 52 4.48 -15.87 16.71
CA ALA A 52 5.34 -16.37 17.78
C ALA A 52 4.58 -17.04 18.93
N VAL A 53 3.32 -16.65 19.18
CA VAL A 53 2.44 -17.37 20.12
C VAL A 53 1.92 -18.66 19.49
N ALA A 54 1.48 -18.62 18.24
CA ALA A 54 0.98 -19.79 17.51
C ALA A 54 2.04 -20.90 17.43
N ASP A 55 3.30 -20.56 17.16
CA ASP A 55 4.42 -21.49 17.07
C ASP A 55 4.72 -22.17 18.41
N ARG A 56 4.50 -21.46 19.53
CA ARG A 56 4.62 -22.03 20.88
C ARG A 56 3.47 -22.99 21.21
N VAL A 57 2.28 -22.76 20.66
CA VAL A 57 1.09 -23.58 20.94
C VAL A 57 1.03 -24.82 20.02
N LEU A 58 1.60 -24.73 18.83
CA LEU A 58 1.63 -25.75 17.78
C LEU A 58 1.96 -27.18 18.27
N PRO A 59 2.98 -27.40 19.12
CA PRO A 59 3.34 -28.74 19.62
C PRO A 59 2.27 -29.37 20.53
N TYR A 60 1.41 -28.56 21.13
CA TYR A 60 0.37 -29.01 22.06
C TYR A 60 -0.98 -29.25 21.38
N LEU A 61 -1.09 -28.93 20.08
CA LEU A 61 -2.32 -29.08 19.31
C LEU A 61 -2.42 -30.48 18.67
N PRO A 62 -3.64 -31.07 18.62
CA PRO A 62 -3.93 -32.20 17.76
C PRO A 62 -3.57 -31.92 16.29
N ALA A 63 -3.12 -32.93 15.56
CA ALA A 63 -2.59 -32.78 14.19
C ALA A 63 -3.52 -31.96 13.26
N ARG A 64 -4.83 -32.24 13.24
CA ARG A 64 -5.81 -31.47 12.44
C ARG A 64 -5.89 -30.00 12.81
N GLN A 65 -5.75 -29.65 14.09
CA GLN A 65 -5.81 -28.26 14.55
C GLN A 65 -4.51 -27.54 14.24
N ALA A 66 -3.36 -28.23 14.39
CA ALA A 66 -2.06 -27.73 13.97
C ALA A 66 -2.00 -27.45 12.46
N GLU A 67 -2.52 -28.35 11.62
CA GLU A 67 -2.62 -28.13 10.17
C GLU A 67 -3.47 -26.91 9.84
N ARG A 68 -4.67 -26.79 10.43
CA ARG A 68 -5.53 -25.61 10.23
C ARG A 68 -4.82 -24.32 10.63
N LEU A 69 -4.14 -24.31 11.77
CA LEU A 69 -3.40 -23.15 12.24
C LEU A 69 -2.28 -22.74 11.26
N ARG A 70 -1.50 -23.71 10.76
CA ARG A 70 -0.49 -23.47 9.72
C ARG A 70 -1.09 -22.93 8.42
N THR A 71 -2.24 -23.46 8.00
CA THR A 71 -2.96 -22.94 6.83
C THR A 71 -3.40 -21.50 7.04
N PHE A 72 -3.92 -21.16 8.23
CA PHE A 72 -4.28 -19.77 8.55
C PHE A 72 -3.06 -18.83 8.55
N GLN A 73 -1.94 -19.25 9.15
CA GLN A 73 -0.68 -18.50 9.10
C GLN A 73 -0.25 -18.23 7.66
N ALA A 74 -0.21 -19.26 6.81
CA ALA A 74 0.15 -19.13 5.40
C ALA A 74 -0.77 -18.17 4.62
N MET A 75 -2.09 -18.19 4.90
CA MET A 75 -3.04 -17.25 4.28
C MET A 75 -2.77 -15.80 4.70
N ILE A 76 -2.48 -15.56 5.98
CA ILE A 76 -2.19 -14.22 6.49
C ILE A 76 -0.87 -13.70 5.90
N GLU A 77 0.16 -14.53 5.85
CA GLU A 77 1.45 -14.21 5.22
C GLU A 77 1.29 -13.84 3.74
N GLY A 78 0.49 -14.61 3.00
CA GLY A 78 0.16 -14.29 1.61
C GLY A 78 -0.56 -12.94 1.46
N ALA A 79 -1.50 -12.64 2.36
CA ALA A 79 -2.21 -11.36 2.36
C ALA A 79 -1.29 -10.17 2.69
N LEU A 80 -0.40 -10.31 3.68
CA LEU A 80 0.58 -9.29 4.05
C LEU A 80 1.57 -9.03 2.91
N TYR A 81 2.06 -10.10 2.26
CA TYR A 81 2.93 -9.99 1.10
C TYR A 81 2.27 -9.23 -0.05
N ALA A 82 1.00 -9.56 -0.36
CA ALA A 82 0.23 -8.85 -1.38
C ALA A 82 0.04 -7.37 -1.03
N ALA A 83 -0.28 -7.05 0.23
CA ALA A 83 -0.46 -5.68 0.70
C ALA A 83 0.84 -4.85 0.60
N ARG A 84 1.98 -5.44 0.97
CA ARG A 84 3.31 -4.82 0.83
C ARG A 84 3.68 -4.57 -0.64
N THR A 85 3.38 -5.53 -1.50
CA THR A 85 3.60 -5.39 -2.95
C THR A 85 2.74 -4.26 -3.52
N ALA A 86 1.46 -4.21 -3.15
CA ALA A 86 0.53 -3.17 -3.60
C ALA A 86 0.96 -1.77 -3.14
N THR A 87 1.39 -1.62 -1.89
CA THR A 87 1.89 -0.33 -1.36
C THR A 87 3.18 0.11 -2.05
N THR A 88 4.07 -0.82 -2.37
CA THR A 88 5.30 -0.53 -3.14
C THR A 88 4.98 -0.03 -4.54
N ILE A 89 4.08 -0.72 -5.26
CA ILE A 89 3.64 -0.31 -6.60
C ILE A 89 2.97 1.06 -6.55
N ALA A 90 2.10 1.30 -5.57
CA ALA A 90 1.44 2.59 -5.40
C ALA A 90 2.44 3.74 -5.15
N GLY A 91 3.50 3.49 -4.37
CA GLY A 91 4.58 4.46 -4.14
C GLY A 91 5.36 4.78 -5.42
N GLN A 92 5.71 3.76 -6.20
CA GLN A 92 6.38 3.96 -7.49
C GLN A 92 5.52 4.76 -8.47
N LEU A 93 4.22 4.45 -8.55
CA LEU A 93 3.30 5.17 -9.43
C LEU A 93 3.14 6.63 -9.01
N ALA A 94 3.10 6.93 -7.70
CA ALA A 94 3.06 8.29 -7.20
C ALA A 94 4.32 9.08 -7.60
N ALA A 95 5.50 8.49 -7.45
CA ALA A 95 6.77 9.10 -7.85
C ALA A 95 6.85 9.39 -9.36
N VAL A 96 6.37 8.45 -10.20
CA VAL A 96 6.31 8.66 -11.66
C VAL A 96 5.41 9.83 -12.02
N ARG A 97 4.24 9.96 -11.37
CA ARG A 97 3.32 11.08 -11.61
C ARG A 97 3.89 12.43 -11.17
N GLU A 98 4.61 12.45 -10.06
CA GLU A 98 5.30 13.65 -9.59
C GLU A 98 6.40 14.08 -10.59
N ALA A 99 7.17 13.13 -11.10
CA ALA A 99 8.15 13.40 -12.15
C ALA A 99 7.50 13.93 -13.44
N GLN A 100 6.37 13.36 -13.87
CA GLN A 100 5.62 13.86 -15.04
C GLN A 100 5.12 15.29 -14.84
N ALA A 101 4.62 15.62 -13.65
CA ALA A 101 4.17 16.97 -13.33
C ALA A 101 5.35 17.97 -13.34
N ALA A 102 6.51 17.59 -12.80
CA ALA A 102 7.71 18.41 -12.83
C ALA A 102 8.21 18.65 -14.27
N THR A 103 8.22 17.62 -15.11
CA THR A 103 8.57 17.77 -16.54
C THR A 103 7.60 18.71 -17.26
N ALA A 104 6.29 18.58 -17.03
CA ALA A 104 5.30 19.47 -17.63
C ALA A 104 5.48 20.94 -17.21
N GLN A 105 5.90 21.18 -15.96
CA GLN A 105 6.23 22.53 -15.48
C GLN A 105 7.49 23.09 -16.17
N LEU A 106 8.52 22.26 -16.37
CA LEU A 106 9.72 22.64 -17.09
C LEU A 106 9.41 22.98 -18.56
N ASP A 107 8.59 22.16 -19.23
CA ASP A 107 8.18 22.41 -20.61
C ASP A 107 7.37 23.72 -20.73
N ALA A 108 6.47 23.97 -19.78
CA ALA A 108 5.70 25.21 -19.73
C ALA A 108 6.60 26.45 -19.49
N ALA A 109 7.57 26.34 -18.59
CA ALA A 109 8.54 27.41 -18.33
C ALA A 109 9.44 27.66 -19.56
N ASN A 110 9.88 26.59 -20.23
CA ASN A 110 10.70 26.69 -21.44
C ASN A 110 9.93 27.32 -22.61
N ALA A 111 8.65 26.97 -22.77
CA ALA A 111 7.77 27.59 -23.76
C ALA A 111 7.54 29.09 -23.48
N ALA A 112 7.39 29.48 -22.21
CA ALA A 112 7.27 30.88 -21.81
C ALA A 112 8.54 31.70 -22.09
N LEU A 113 9.72 31.10 -21.89
CA LEU A 113 11.01 31.74 -22.19
C LEU A 113 11.30 31.84 -23.70
N SER A 114 10.80 30.89 -24.48
CA SER A 114 11.01 30.84 -25.94
C SER A 114 10.16 31.85 -26.73
N LEU A 115 9.22 32.55 -26.08
CA LEU A 115 8.27 33.50 -26.71
C LEU A 115 8.73 34.97 -26.70
N HIS A 116 10.00 35.28 -26.43
CA HIS A 116 10.51 36.65 -26.51
C HIS A 116 11.45 36.85 -27.72
N PRO A 117 10.95 37.16 -28.93
CA PRO A 117 11.78 37.87 -29.89
C PRO A 117 12.03 39.28 -29.34
N PRO A 118 13.28 39.79 -29.38
CA PRO A 118 13.54 41.18 -29.00
C PRO A 118 12.76 42.09 -29.93
N ASP A 119 12.02 43.05 -29.35
CA ASP A 119 11.36 44.13 -30.08
C ASP A 119 12.43 44.85 -30.90
N PRO A 120 12.36 44.84 -32.25
CA PRO A 120 13.26 45.65 -33.06
C PRO A 120 12.76 47.09 -32.97
N GLY A 121 13.29 47.83 -32.00
CA GLY A 121 13.20 49.30 -31.94
C GLY A 121 13.77 49.96 -33.18
#